data_AF-A0A2S6VG89-F1
#
_entry.id   AF-A0A2S6VG89-F1
#
_cell.length_a   1.000
_cell.length_b   1.000
_cell.length_c   1.000
_cell.angle_alpha   90.00
_cell.angle_beta   90.00
_cell.angle_gamma   90.00
#
_symmetry.space_group_name_H-M   'P 1'
#
loop_
_entity.id
_entity.type
_entity.pdbx_description
1 polymer ?
#
loop_
_entity_poly.entity_id
_entity_poly.type
_entity_poly.pdbx_seq_one_letter_code
_entity_poly.pdbx_strand_id
1 'polypeptide(L)'
;MENFISTLPPILLFSIFLFVVLPSFAAIFLRSTLYNKLVFLESRVRRLINRTQRGQQPDIIKELERRFKEASTDLDRVNTAALIEQIYSQQKIGLFSYDQIEYFCRILPNLLLAFGLLGTFLGITLNLSQLSQTITNNTVVSKNIDSLLEQLQQPLQAMSIAFSTSLTAILFSASITAFNLIKNTSVAKYKLIISIEDYLDNIYQSEIQGNHRLDKAVDRLVFEFKDFLGRFGITVRDAVESSLGAKIQEIVDVNKQANELACRVYRGFQESSGTFAKSVDDLQTATTTFVQTAQIFEGSNFAQTLASAAKDLYVIQNKFNHSTEVLCESVSTIETAVVESINTNNKLLDLCRKIDNYNQSAIQTLELHQNNQQSLSEIIPQLYEGGAKLQSAIEVLDILQQKNLDKADSFERVEIELKTLADTLNKYNQVVAVGLKNLSDRLIAGLDAQSSNQQQQMQIIVENLTHCTKHLSDTKHESYRLNKLLEKQLIVDKSRKQHSLR
;
A
#
# COMPACT_ATOMS: atom_id res chain seq x y z
N MET A 1 -11.31 -21.69 -0.84
CA MET A 1 -10.28 -21.28 0.14
C MET A 1 -9.25 -22.40 0.37
N GLU A 2 -9.65 -23.68 0.43
CA GLU A 2 -8.73 -24.82 0.66
C GLU A 2 -7.61 -24.95 -0.38
N ASN A 3 -7.90 -24.84 -1.68
CA ASN A 3 -6.87 -24.90 -2.74
C ASN A 3 -5.89 -23.70 -2.78
N PHE A 4 -6.20 -22.62 -2.05
CA PHE A 4 -5.37 -21.40 -2.00
C PHE A 4 -4.46 -21.38 -0.76
N ILE A 5 -4.88 -22.04 0.31
CA ILE A 5 -4.09 -22.18 1.54
C ILE A 5 -2.99 -23.24 1.33
N SER A 6 -3.23 -24.27 0.52
CA SER A 6 -2.26 -25.35 0.27
C SER A 6 -1.07 -24.98 -0.61
N THR A 7 -1.11 -23.85 -1.31
CA THR A 7 -0.04 -23.38 -2.23
C THR A 7 0.88 -22.34 -1.60
N LEU A 8 0.64 -21.96 -0.34
CA LEU A 8 1.42 -20.95 0.39
C LEU A 8 2.54 -21.58 1.22
N PRO A 9 3.76 -20.99 1.25
CA PRO A 9 4.82 -21.44 2.14
C PRO A 9 4.38 -21.41 3.62
N PRO A 10 4.72 -22.43 4.43
CA PRO A 10 4.25 -22.55 5.82
C PRO A 10 4.58 -21.32 6.69
N ILE A 11 5.71 -20.68 6.43
CA ILE A 11 6.19 -19.49 7.15
C ILE A 11 5.30 -18.27 6.89
N LEU A 12 4.78 -18.11 5.66
CA LEU A 12 3.89 -17.02 5.31
C LEU A 12 2.51 -17.20 5.92
N LEU A 13 1.99 -18.44 5.90
CA LEU A 13 0.76 -18.79 6.61
C LEU A 13 0.86 -18.49 8.11
N PHE A 14 1.99 -18.83 8.72
CA PHE A 14 2.25 -18.52 10.13
C PHE A 14 2.26 -17.00 10.38
N SER A 15 2.89 -16.21 9.52
CA SER A 15 2.93 -14.76 9.63
C SER A 15 1.54 -14.12 9.50
N ILE A 16 0.73 -14.55 8.50
CA ILE A 16 -0.66 -14.10 8.34
C ILE A 16 -1.47 -14.43 9.58
N PHE A 17 -1.32 -15.66 10.08
CA PHE A 17 -2.05 -16.10 11.26
C PHE A 17 -1.69 -15.27 12.50
N LEU A 18 -0.39 -15.05 12.73
CA LEU A 18 0.13 -14.34 13.90
C LEU A 18 -0.19 -12.83 13.88
N PHE A 19 -0.04 -12.17 12.73
CA PHE A 19 -0.13 -10.70 12.62
C PHE A 19 -1.50 -10.20 12.18
N VAL A 20 -2.31 -11.02 11.49
CA VAL A 20 -3.63 -10.61 10.98
C VAL A 20 -4.75 -11.33 11.71
N VAL A 21 -4.75 -12.67 11.66
CA VAL A 21 -5.90 -13.47 12.13
C VAL A 21 -6.04 -13.41 13.65
N LEU A 22 -4.97 -13.69 14.40
CA LEU A 22 -4.99 -13.73 15.86
C LEU A 22 -5.36 -12.36 16.48
N PRO A 23 -4.76 -11.22 16.07
CA PRO A 23 -5.15 -9.91 16.59
C PRO A 23 -6.59 -9.55 16.25
N SER A 24 -7.07 -9.96 15.07
CA SER A 24 -8.45 -9.70 14.64
C SER A 24 -9.47 -10.41 15.52
N PHE A 25 -9.27 -11.71 15.79
CA PHE A 25 -10.13 -12.46 16.69
C PHE A 25 -10.06 -11.94 18.12
N ALA A 26 -8.86 -11.59 18.60
CA ALA A 26 -8.68 -11.00 19.93
C ALA A 26 -9.46 -9.68 20.06
N ALA A 27 -9.41 -8.80 19.04
CA ALA A 27 -10.16 -7.55 19.04
C ALA A 27 -11.68 -7.78 19.04
N ILE A 28 -12.19 -8.69 18.20
CA ILE A 28 -13.62 -9.03 18.17
C ILE A 28 -14.08 -9.55 19.54
N PHE A 29 -13.31 -10.45 20.16
CA PHE A 29 -13.62 -11.02 21.46
C PHE A 29 -13.60 -9.97 22.58
N LEU A 30 -12.53 -9.17 22.66
CA LEU A 30 -12.39 -8.10 23.65
C LEU A 30 -13.49 -7.04 23.49
N ARG A 31 -13.76 -6.62 22.26
CA ARG A 31 -14.83 -5.67 21.92
C ARG A 31 -16.20 -6.19 22.34
N SER A 32 -16.49 -7.45 22.02
CA SER A 32 -17.73 -8.10 22.40
C SER A 32 -17.92 -8.17 23.91
N THR A 33 -16.86 -8.58 24.63
CA THR A 33 -16.87 -8.71 26.09
C THR A 33 -17.07 -7.37 26.77
N LEU A 34 -16.35 -6.34 26.32
CA LEU A 34 -16.48 -4.98 26.85
C LEU A 34 -17.89 -4.43 26.61
N TYR A 35 -18.41 -4.54 25.39
CA TYR A 35 -19.76 -4.08 25.07
C TYR A 35 -20.82 -4.75 25.94
N ASN A 36 -20.79 -6.09 26.05
CA ASN A 36 -21.74 -6.83 26.86
C ASN A 36 -21.65 -6.44 28.35
N LYS A 37 -20.43 -6.23 28.86
CA LYS A 37 -20.22 -5.81 30.26
C LYS A 37 -20.77 -4.41 30.53
N LEU A 38 -20.55 -3.46 29.61
CA LEU A 38 -21.08 -2.10 29.71
C LEU A 38 -22.61 -2.08 29.68
N VAL A 39 -23.23 -2.79 28.72
CA VAL A 39 -24.69 -2.91 28.63
C VAL A 39 -25.27 -3.59 29.87
N PHE A 40 -24.62 -4.63 30.38
CA PHE A 40 -25.02 -5.31 31.60
C PHE A 40 -25.00 -4.40 32.82
N LEU A 41 -23.92 -3.62 32.98
CA LEU A 41 -23.80 -2.64 34.06
C LEU A 41 -24.88 -1.57 33.94
N GLU A 42 -25.07 -1.02 32.74
CA GLU A 42 -26.05 0.03 32.48
C GLU A 42 -27.48 -0.44 32.78
N SER A 43 -27.82 -1.65 32.36
CA SER A 43 -29.11 -2.26 32.65
C SER A 43 -29.34 -2.48 34.15
N ARG A 44 -28.27 -2.81 34.91
CA ARG A 44 -28.37 -2.93 36.37
C ARG A 44 -28.54 -1.58 37.05
N VAL A 45 -27.85 -0.54 36.58
CA VAL A 45 -28.00 0.82 37.11
C VAL A 45 -29.41 1.35 36.83
N ARG A 46 -29.94 1.16 35.62
CA ARG A 46 -31.33 1.52 35.30
C ARG A 46 -32.37 0.83 36.18
N ARG A 47 -32.13 -0.42 36.60
CA ARG A 47 -33.01 -1.13 37.55
C ARG A 47 -33.03 -0.46 38.92
N LEU A 48 -31.89 0.08 39.37
CA LEU A 48 -31.81 0.84 40.63
C LEU A 48 -32.60 2.15 40.51
N ILE A 49 -32.57 2.78 39.33
CA ILE A 49 -33.34 4.01 39.05
C ILE A 49 -34.85 3.76 39.09
N ASN A 50 -35.30 2.72 38.40
CA ASN A 50 -36.73 2.44 38.20
C ASN A 50 -37.42 1.79 39.43
N ARG A 51 -36.74 1.65 40.58
CA ARG A 51 -37.26 1.10 41.86
C ARG A 51 -37.88 -0.31 41.79
N THR A 52 -37.75 -1.02 40.67
CA THR A 52 -38.14 -2.43 40.54
C THR A 52 -37.14 -3.30 41.29
N GLN A 53 -37.55 -3.87 42.44
CA GLN A 53 -36.82 -4.80 43.33
C GLN A 53 -35.29 -4.72 43.26
N ARG A 54 -34.64 -4.18 44.32
CA ARG A 54 -33.17 -4.13 44.47
C ARG A 54 -32.57 -5.53 44.26
N GLY A 55 -32.14 -5.80 43.02
CA GLY A 55 -31.31 -6.95 42.69
C GLY A 55 -29.89 -6.75 43.22
N GLN A 56 -28.98 -7.65 42.87
CA GLN A 56 -27.59 -7.56 43.30
C GLN A 56 -26.90 -6.32 42.70
N GLN A 57 -26.59 -5.34 43.55
CA GLN A 57 -25.90 -4.10 43.19
C GLN A 57 -24.51 -4.39 42.61
N PRO A 58 -24.13 -3.78 41.46
CA PRO A 58 -22.79 -3.94 40.90
C PRO A 58 -21.71 -3.39 41.84
N ASP A 59 -20.54 -4.02 41.88
CA ASP A 59 -19.44 -3.58 42.76
C ASP A 59 -18.94 -2.17 42.42
N ILE A 60 -19.00 -1.77 41.14
CA ILE A 60 -18.76 -0.39 40.68
C ILE A 60 -19.64 0.61 41.42
N ILE A 61 -20.93 0.29 41.62
CA ILE A 61 -21.88 1.21 42.25
C ILE A 61 -21.63 1.29 43.76
N LYS A 62 -21.27 0.18 44.42
CA LYS A 62 -20.92 0.19 45.84
C LYS A 62 -19.70 1.07 46.12
N GLU A 63 -18.67 0.96 45.28
CA GLU A 63 -17.47 1.79 45.42
C GLU A 63 -17.75 3.26 45.09
N LEU A 64 -18.59 3.52 44.08
CA LEU A 64 -19.08 4.88 43.77
C LEU A 64 -19.85 5.48 44.93
N GLU A 65 -20.78 4.76 45.53
CA GLU A 65 -21.57 5.21 46.69
C GLU A 65 -20.67 5.53 47.89
N ARG A 66 -19.70 4.65 48.21
CA ARG A 66 -18.74 4.87 49.29
C ARG A 66 -17.97 6.18 49.08
N ARG A 67 -17.39 6.37 47.89
CA ARG A 67 -16.58 7.55 47.57
C ARG A 67 -17.41 8.82 47.43
N PHE A 68 -18.64 8.70 46.93
CA PHE A 68 -19.59 9.82 46.85
C PHE A 68 -20.00 10.29 48.24
N LYS A 69 -20.25 9.36 49.17
CA LYS A 69 -20.58 9.67 50.57
C LYS A 69 -19.42 10.36 51.29
N GLU A 70 -18.19 9.87 51.10
CA GLU A 70 -16.98 10.51 51.64
C GLU A 70 -16.83 11.93 51.09
N ALA A 71 -16.91 12.12 49.77
CA ALA A 71 -16.79 13.43 49.13
C ALA A 71 -17.91 14.40 49.55
N SER A 72 -19.14 13.91 49.72
CA SER A 72 -20.29 14.72 50.14
C SER A 72 -20.22 15.19 51.60
N THR A 73 -19.29 14.64 52.40
CA THR A 73 -19.11 15.07 53.80
C THR A 73 -18.19 16.29 53.89
N ASP A 74 -17.18 16.38 53.03
CA ASP A 74 -16.17 17.45 53.03
C ASP A 74 -16.48 18.58 52.02
N LEU A 75 -17.34 18.33 51.01
CA LEU A 75 -17.59 19.26 49.92
C LEU A 75 -19.09 19.57 49.75
N ASP A 76 -19.45 20.86 49.67
CA ASP A 76 -20.82 21.33 49.39
C ASP A 76 -21.33 20.95 47.99
N ARG A 77 -20.41 20.69 47.05
CA ARG A 77 -20.71 20.14 45.70
C ARG A 77 -19.69 19.08 45.33
N VAL A 78 -20.16 17.85 45.16
CA VAL A 78 -19.34 16.74 44.65
C VAL A 78 -19.29 16.81 43.12
N ASN A 79 -18.10 16.66 42.55
CA ASN A 79 -17.95 16.50 41.09
C ASN A 79 -18.22 15.03 40.70
N THR A 80 -19.50 14.70 40.48
CA THR A 80 -19.97 13.35 40.17
C THR A 80 -19.29 12.77 38.93
N ALA A 81 -19.12 13.58 37.87
CA ALA A 81 -18.47 13.16 36.63
C ALA A 81 -17.02 12.68 36.85
N ALA A 82 -16.21 13.45 37.59
CA ALA A 82 -14.82 13.08 37.88
C ALA A 82 -14.73 11.79 38.73
N LEU A 83 -15.67 11.59 39.65
CA LEU A 83 -15.73 10.38 40.49
C LEU A 83 -16.03 9.12 39.64
N ILE A 84 -16.98 9.24 38.70
CA ILE A 84 -17.37 8.19 37.76
C ILE A 84 -16.20 7.84 36.84
N GLU A 85 -15.55 8.83 36.23
CA GLU A 85 -14.40 8.61 35.34
C GLU A 85 -13.24 7.93 36.06
N GLN A 86 -12.93 8.34 37.29
CA GLN A 86 -11.85 7.73 38.06
C GLN A 86 -12.13 6.25 38.35
N ILE A 87 -13.32 5.90 38.82
CA ILE A 87 -13.68 4.51 39.12
C ILE A 87 -13.80 3.67 37.85
N TYR A 88 -14.27 4.25 36.75
CA TYR A 88 -14.30 3.59 35.44
C TYR A 88 -12.89 3.24 34.94
N SER A 89 -11.94 4.16 35.05
CA SER A 89 -10.55 3.94 34.59
C SER A 89 -9.83 2.81 35.34
N GLN A 90 -10.25 2.50 36.56
CA GLN A 90 -9.71 1.41 37.38
C GLN A 90 -10.25 0.02 37.00
N GLN A 91 -11.30 -0.04 36.17
CA GLN A 91 -11.91 -1.30 35.75
C GLN A 91 -11.07 -2.03 34.71
N LYS A 92 -10.96 -3.35 34.88
CA LYS A 92 -10.17 -4.24 34.01
C LYS A 92 -11.00 -5.44 33.55
N ILE A 93 -10.76 -5.90 32.32
CA ILE A 93 -11.23 -7.19 31.80
C ILE A 93 -9.98 -8.04 31.56
N GLY A 94 -9.74 -9.02 32.45
CA GLY A 94 -8.52 -9.82 32.42
C GLY A 94 -7.28 -8.97 32.67
N LEU A 95 -6.35 -8.95 31.72
CA LEU A 95 -5.08 -8.20 31.79
C LEU A 95 -5.18 -6.75 31.30
N PHE A 96 -6.25 -6.37 30.61
CA PHE A 96 -6.37 -5.08 29.93
C PHE A 96 -7.40 -4.16 30.61
N SER A 97 -7.11 -2.86 30.64
CA SER A 97 -8.08 -1.85 31.10
C SER A 97 -9.14 -1.55 30.03
N TYR A 98 -10.27 -0.98 30.43
CA TYR A 98 -11.37 -0.69 29.50
C TYR A 98 -10.91 0.28 28.39
N ASP A 99 -10.17 1.33 28.77
CA ASP A 99 -9.66 2.32 27.81
C ASP A 99 -8.58 1.72 26.88
N GLN A 100 -7.75 0.79 27.36
CA GLN A 100 -6.78 0.07 26.52
C GLN A 100 -7.48 -0.79 25.46
N ILE A 101 -8.55 -1.50 25.84
CA ILE A 101 -9.33 -2.31 24.91
C ILE A 101 -9.99 -1.42 23.86
N GLU A 102 -10.57 -0.29 24.28
CA GLU A 102 -11.22 0.66 23.36
C GLU A 102 -10.21 1.26 22.38
N TYR A 103 -9.03 1.67 22.85
CA TYR A 103 -7.96 2.18 22.01
C TYR A 103 -7.44 1.12 21.03
N PHE A 104 -7.15 -0.09 21.51
CA PHE A 104 -6.66 -1.21 20.68
C PHE A 104 -7.65 -1.54 19.57
N CYS A 105 -8.95 -1.69 19.90
CA CYS A 105 -9.97 -2.01 18.90
C CYS A 105 -10.17 -0.88 17.88
N ARG A 106 -9.90 0.38 18.26
CA ARG A 106 -10.00 1.55 17.36
C ARG A 106 -8.83 1.64 16.40
N ILE A 107 -7.61 1.35 16.84
CA ILE A 107 -6.40 1.48 16.01
C ILE A 107 -6.13 0.26 15.14
N LEU A 108 -6.57 -0.93 15.57
CA LEU A 108 -6.26 -2.20 14.89
C LEU A 108 -6.70 -2.25 13.41
N PRO A 109 -7.90 -1.77 12.99
CA PRO A 109 -8.27 -1.77 11.57
C PRO A 109 -7.28 -0.98 10.69
N ASN A 110 -6.84 0.18 11.18
CA ASN A 110 -5.86 1.01 10.47
C ASN A 110 -4.48 0.33 10.45
N LEU A 111 -4.11 -0.33 11.53
CA LEU A 111 -2.86 -1.09 11.61
C LEU A 111 -2.85 -2.29 10.65
N LEU A 112 -3.96 -3.02 10.53
CA LEU A 112 -4.12 -4.11 9.57
C LEU A 112 -4.03 -3.61 8.13
N LEU A 113 -4.64 -2.46 7.81
CA LEU A 113 -4.48 -1.83 6.50
C LEU A 113 -3.02 -1.47 6.21
N ALA A 114 -2.33 -0.84 7.18
CA ALA A 114 -0.93 -0.50 7.06
C ALA A 114 -0.04 -1.74 6.88
N PHE A 115 -0.29 -2.82 7.64
CA PHE A 115 0.44 -4.09 7.48
C PHE A 115 0.14 -4.78 6.15
N GLY A 116 -1.10 -4.73 5.65
CA GLY A 116 -1.45 -5.23 4.32
C GLY A 116 -0.68 -4.50 3.23
N LEU A 117 -0.67 -3.17 3.27
CA LEU A 117 0.07 -2.33 2.33
C LEU A 117 1.59 -2.55 2.43
N LEU A 118 2.15 -2.60 3.64
CA LEU A 118 3.56 -2.94 3.88
C LEU A 118 3.92 -4.30 3.29
N GLY A 119 3.05 -5.30 3.46
CA GLY A 119 3.23 -6.63 2.90
C GLY A 119 3.30 -6.63 1.38
N THR A 120 2.44 -5.86 0.69
CA THR A 120 2.49 -5.69 -0.76
C THR A 120 3.78 -5.00 -1.20
N PHE A 121 4.16 -3.91 -0.54
CA PHE A 121 5.39 -3.20 -0.87
C PHE A 121 6.63 -4.09 -0.71
N LEU A 122 6.76 -4.77 0.43
CA LEU A 122 7.86 -5.72 0.65
C LEU A 122 7.86 -6.86 -0.37
N GLY A 123 6.69 -7.41 -0.69
CA GLY A 123 6.56 -8.48 -1.67
C GLY A 123 6.99 -8.06 -3.08
N ILE A 124 6.58 -6.88 -3.54
CA ILE A 124 6.99 -6.32 -4.84
C ILE A 124 8.50 -6.01 -4.83
N THR A 125 9.04 -5.42 -3.76
CA THR A 125 10.47 -5.10 -3.65
C THR A 125 11.34 -6.36 -3.70
N LEU A 126 10.99 -7.41 -2.97
CA LEU A 126 11.72 -8.68 -2.98
C LEU A 126 11.64 -9.36 -4.36
N ASN A 127 10.47 -9.33 -4.99
CA ASN A 127 10.26 -9.85 -6.33
C ASN A 127 11.14 -9.13 -7.36
N LEU A 128 11.13 -7.79 -7.39
CA LEU A 128 11.97 -7.01 -8.30
C LEU A 128 13.46 -7.30 -8.12
N SER A 129 13.91 -7.49 -6.87
CA SER A 129 15.29 -7.88 -6.56
C SER A 129 15.64 -9.26 -7.13
N GLN A 130 14.77 -10.26 -6.95
CA GLN A 130 14.95 -11.60 -7.49
C GLN A 130 14.91 -11.62 -9.02
N LEU A 131 14.01 -10.86 -9.64
CA LEU A 131 13.89 -10.74 -11.08
C LEU A 131 15.13 -10.05 -11.68
N SER A 132 15.64 -9.00 -11.04
CA SER A 132 16.90 -8.36 -11.41
C SER A 132 18.10 -9.31 -11.33
N GLN A 133 18.21 -10.10 -10.26
CA GLN A 133 19.28 -11.10 -10.11
C GLN A 133 19.16 -12.24 -11.13
N THR A 134 17.95 -12.71 -11.42
CA THR A 134 17.68 -13.77 -12.41
C THR A 134 18.06 -13.33 -13.82
N ILE A 135 17.75 -12.07 -14.18
CA ILE A 135 18.15 -11.49 -15.48
C ILE A 135 19.67 -11.26 -15.54
N THR A 136 20.30 -10.85 -14.44
CA THR A 136 21.73 -10.50 -14.41
C THR A 136 22.65 -11.73 -14.39
N ASN A 137 22.24 -12.81 -13.70
CA ASN A 137 23.08 -14.00 -13.51
C ASN A 137 22.96 -15.03 -14.64
N ASN A 138 21.92 -14.96 -15.48
CA ASN A 138 21.78 -15.85 -16.63
C ASN A 138 22.40 -15.25 -17.89
N THR A 139 23.73 -15.31 -17.98
CA THR A 139 24.46 -15.04 -19.24
C THR A 139 24.33 -16.19 -20.27
N VAL A 140 23.44 -17.17 -20.01
CA VAL A 140 23.16 -18.36 -20.85
C VAL A 140 21.71 -18.31 -21.37
N VAL A 141 21.27 -17.17 -21.90
CA VAL A 141 19.95 -17.00 -22.54
C VAL A 141 19.86 -17.72 -23.91
N SER A 142 20.90 -18.45 -24.32
CA SER A 142 21.02 -18.91 -25.71
C SER A 142 20.18 -20.12 -26.12
N LYS A 143 19.51 -20.90 -25.24
CA LYS A 143 18.84 -22.13 -25.74
C LYS A 143 17.45 -22.54 -25.23
N ASN A 144 16.94 -22.12 -24.07
CA ASN A 144 15.63 -22.63 -23.59
C ASN A 144 14.73 -21.54 -22.99
N ILE A 145 13.72 -21.10 -23.75
CA ILE A 145 12.66 -20.20 -23.28
C ILE A 145 11.90 -20.82 -22.10
N ASP A 146 11.78 -22.14 -22.07
CA ASP A 146 11.10 -22.87 -20.99
C ASP A 146 11.81 -22.68 -19.64
N SER A 147 13.14 -22.61 -19.61
CA SER A 147 13.90 -22.34 -18.38
C SER A 147 13.78 -20.89 -17.89
N LEU A 148 13.54 -19.93 -18.80
CA LEU A 148 13.25 -18.54 -18.41
C LEU A 148 11.82 -18.41 -17.88
N LEU A 149 10.87 -19.11 -18.48
CA LEU A 149 9.47 -19.12 -18.04
C LEU A 149 9.35 -19.74 -16.64
N GLU A 150 10.04 -20.83 -16.39
CA GLU A 150 10.09 -21.50 -15.07
C GLU A 150 10.75 -20.60 -14.00
N GLN A 151 11.79 -19.84 -14.38
CA GLN A 151 12.45 -18.88 -13.49
C GLN A 151 11.63 -17.59 -13.25
N LEU A 152 10.76 -17.20 -14.18
CA LEU A 152 9.82 -16.08 -14.01
C LEU A 152 8.56 -16.45 -13.22
N GLN A 153 8.24 -17.74 -13.14
CA GLN A 153 7.10 -18.24 -12.39
C GLN A 153 7.25 -18.00 -10.88
N GLN A 154 8.47 -18.13 -10.33
CA GLN A 154 8.73 -17.86 -8.91
C GLN A 154 8.45 -16.40 -8.50
N PRO A 155 8.99 -15.38 -9.20
CA PRO A 155 8.66 -13.98 -8.96
C PRO A 155 7.14 -13.72 -9.09
N LEU A 156 6.50 -14.22 -10.15
CA LEU A 156 5.05 -14.05 -10.35
C LEU A 156 4.22 -14.66 -9.20
N GLN A 157 4.63 -15.83 -8.70
CA GLN A 157 3.99 -16.45 -7.55
C GLN A 157 4.19 -15.62 -6.27
N ALA A 158 5.39 -15.10 -6.02
CA ALA A 158 5.68 -14.23 -4.89
C ALA A 158 4.83 -12.93 -4.91
N MET A 159 4.57 -12.38 -6.11
CA MET A 159 3.65 -11.24 -6.30
C MET A 159 2.22 -11.62 -5.89
N SER A 160 1.70 -12.72 -6.42
CA SER A 160 0.35 -13.20 -6.11
C SER A 160 0.15 -13.44 -4.62
N ILE A 161 1.18 -13.96 -3.94
CA ILE A 161 1.18 -14.16 -2.49
C ILE A 161 1.05 -12.81 -1.80
N ALA A 162 1.90 -11.84 -2.11
CA ALA A 162 1.90 -10.51 -1.48
C ALA A 162 0.57 -9.75 -1.65
N PHE A 163 -0.08 -9.89 -2.80
CA PHE A 163 -1.42 -9.36 -3.04
C PHE A 163 -2.47 -10.07 -2.19
N SER A 164 -2.42 -11.41 -2.09
CA SER A 164 -3.37 -12.16 -1.27
C SER A 164 -3.23 -11.85 0.23
N THR A 165 -2.01 -11.64 0.73
CA THR A 165 -1.77 -11.23 2.13
C THR A 165 -2.43 -9.90 2.43
N SER A 166 -2.29 -8.94 1.51
CA SER A 166 -2.87 -7.59 1.63
C SER A 166 -4.39 -7.62 1.53
N LEU A 167 -4.94 -8.39 0.60
CA LEU A 167 -6.39 -8.60 0.49
C LEU A 167 -6.97 -9.20 1.77
N THR A 168 -6.26 -10.16 2.38
CA THR A 168 -6.66 -10.75 3.67
C THR A 168 -6.66 -9.70 4.78
N ALA A 169 -5.62 -8.86 4.86
CA ALA A 169 -5.54 -7.79 5.87
C ALA A 169 -6.65 -6.73 5.69
N ILE A 170 -6.97 -6.36 4.44
CA ILE A 170 -8.08 -5.46 4.10
C ILE A 170 -9.42 -6.09 4.52
N LEU A 171 -9.65 -7.37 4.22
CA LEU A 171 -10.87 -8.09 4.58
C LEU A 171 -11.10 -8.08 6.10
N PHE A 172 -10.06 -8.39 6.89
CA PHE A 172 -10.15 -8.37 8.35
C PHE A 172 -10.30 -6.94 8.88
N SER A 173 -9.62 -5.95 8.31
CA SER A 173 -9.81 -4.54 8.68
C SER A 173 -11.25 -4.07 8.47
N ALA A 174 -11.84 -4.38 7.30
CA ALA A 174 -13.23 -4.07 7.00
C ALA A 174 -14.19 -4.80 7.96
N SER A 175 -13.93 -6.08 8.24
CA SER A 175 -14.75 -6.89 9.15
C SER A 175 -14.74 -6.36 10.58
N ILE A 176 -13.56 -5.99 11.12
CA ILE A 176 -13.45 -5.40 12.46
C ILE A 176 -14.11 -4.03 12.50
N THR A 177 -13.95 -3.22 11.45
CA THR A 177 -14.59 -1.90 11.38
C THR A 177 -16.12 -2.03 11.42
N ALA A 178 -16.70 -2.95 10.64
CA ALA A 178 -18.12 -3.26 10.68
C ALA A 178 -18.56 -3.75 12.07
N PHE A 179 -17.77 -4.64 12.70
CA PHE A 179 -18.06 -5.12 14.04
C PHE A 179 -18.00 -4.01 15.11
N ASN A 180 -17.03 -3.11 15.01
CA ASN A 180 -16.87 -1.96 15.89
C ASN A 180 -18.04 -0.99 15.78
N LEU A 181 -18.63 -0.85 14.58
CA LEU A 181 -19.82 -0.05 14.31
C LEU A 181 -21.05 -0.66 14.99
N ILE A 182 -21.26 -1.98 14.83
CA ILE A 182 -22.41 -2.69 15.43
C ILE A 182 -22.31 -2.67 16.97
N LYS A 183 -21.13 -3.02 17.52
CA LYS A 183 -20.89 -3.02 18.97
C LYS A 183 -20.17 -1.76 19.40
N ASN A 184 -20.85 -0.62 19.30
CA ASN A 184 -20.27 0.66 19.68
C ASN A 184 -20.17 0.82 21.21
N THR A 185 -18.97 0.58 21.77
CA THR A 185 -18.72 0.74 23.22
C THR A 185 -18.75 2.19 23.66
N SER A 186 -18.44 3.16 22.79
CA SER A 186 -18.42 4.57 23.18
C SER A 186 -19.84 5.03 23.49
N VAL A 187 -20.82 4.59 22.71
CA VAL A 187 -22.25 4.80 23.02
C VAL A 187 -22.67 4.06 24.29
N ALA A 188 -22.21 2.81 24.49
CA ALA A 188 -22.53 2.06 25.70
C ALA A 188 -21.91 2.69 26.97
N LYS A 189 -20.66 3.19 26.89
CA LYS A 189 -19.96 3.91 27.94
C LYS A 189 -20.70 5.20 28.29
N TYR A 190 -21.08 5.98 27.29
CA TYR A 190 -21.86 7.21 27.48
C TYR A 190 -23.20 6.95 28.20
N LYS A 191 -23.96 5.94 27.75
CA LYS A 191 -25.22 5.55 28.41
C LYS A 191 -25.02 5.08 29.85
N LEU A 192 -23.94 4.34 30.11
CA LEU A 192 -23.59 3.90 31.46
C LEU A 192 -23.29 5.09 32.37
N ILE A 193 -22.46 6.04 31.92
CA ILE A 193 -22.08 7.22 32.69
C ILE A 193 -23.33 8.05 33.04
N ILE A 194 -24.18 8.36 32.07
CA ILE A 194 -25.44 9.10 32.33
C ILE A 194 -26.32 8.36 33.34
N SER A 195 -26.46 7.03 33.19
CA SER A 195 -27.30 6.26 34.11
C SER A 195 -26.73 6.28 35.53
N ILE A 196 -25.41 6.24 35.67
CA ILE A 196 -24.76 6.33 36.98
C ILE A 196 -24.93 7.73 37.57
N GLU A 197 -24.75 8.78 36.77
CA GLU A 197 -24.93 10.18 37.18
C GLU A 197 -26.36 10.44 37.65
N ASP A 198 -27.37 10.02 36.87
CA ASP A 198 -28.79 10.10 37.24
C ASP A 198 -29.10 9.35 38.55
N TYR A 199 -28.53 8.15 38.72
CA TYR A 199 -28.67 7.41 39.97
C TYR A 199 -28.04 8.13 41.18
N LEU A 200 -26.81 8.66 41.02
CA LEU A 200 -26.09 9.30 42.11
C LEU A 200 -26.75 10.63 42.52
N ASP A 201 -27.08 11.49 41.56
CA ASP A 201 -27.55 12.84 41.85
C ASP A 201 -29.04 12.88 42.20
N ASN A 202 -29.89 12.07 41.55
CA ASN A 202 -31.34 12.14 41.77
C ASN A 202 -31.88 11.15 42.81
N ILE A 203 -31.18 10.03 43.05
CA ILE A 203 -31.66 8.99 43.98
C ILE A 203 -30.77 8.90 45.20
N TYR A 204 -29.47 8.66 45.01
CA TYR A 204 -28.57 8.41 46.13
C TYR A 204 -28.29 9.68 46.95
N GLN A 205 -28.08 10.82 46.29
CA GLN A 205 -27.92 12.11 46.97
C GLN A 205 -29.18 12.49 47.75
N SER A 206 -30.38 12.19 47.22
CA SER A 206 -31.63 12.37 47.96
C SER A 206 -31.74 11.41 49.16
N GLU A 207 -31.16 10.21 49.12
CA GLU A 207 -31.11 9.26 50.23
C GLU A 207 -30.10 9.70 51.33
N ILE A 208 -29.00 10.35 50.94
CA ILE A 208 -28.00 10.93 51.88
C ILE A 208 -28.47 12.25 52.49
N GLN A 209 -29.04 13.16 51.68
CA GLN A 209 -29.54 14.46 52.13
C GLN A 209 -30.93 14.38 52.77
N GLY A 210 -31.55 13.21 52.74
CA GLY A 210 -32.93 12.94 53.14
C GLY A 210 -33.25 13.11 54.63
N ASN A 211 -32.49 13.89 55.42
CA ASN A 211 -32.93 14.45 56.71
C ASN A 211 -31.91 15.46 57.29
N HIS A 212 -32.40 16.59 57.83
CA HIS A 212 -31.79 17.45 58.87
C HIS A 212 -30.78 18.58 58.54
N ARG A 213 -31.16 19.57 57.72
CA ARG A 213 -30.73 20.97 57.98
C ARG A 213 -31.90 21.89 58.30
N LEU A 214 -32.99 21.80 57.55
CA LEU A 214 -34.19 22.59 57.80
C LEU A 214 -34.98 22.07 59.02
N ASP A 215 -35.26 20.76 59.08
CA ASP A 215 -35.98 20.16 60.22
C ASP A 215 -35.23 20.33 61.55
N LYS A 216 -33.90 20.23 61.54
CA LYS A 216 -33.09 20.43 62.75
C LYS A 216 -33.08 21.88 63.23
N ALA A 217 -33.21 22.84 62.31
CA ALA A 217 -33.33 24.26 62.63
C ALA A 217 -34.74 24.61 63.10
N VAL A 218 -35.77 24.02 62.48
CA VAL A 218 -37.18 24.21 62.83
C VAL A 218 -37.50 23.57 64.18
N ASP A 219 -37.08 22.33 64.44
CA ASP A 219 -37.30 21.67 65.73
C ASP A 219 -36.59 22.38 66.88
N ARG A 220 -35.37 22.89 66.63
CA ARG A 220 -34.63 23.68 67.62
C ARG A 220 -35.31 25.03 67.88
N LEU A 221 -35.84 25.68 66.84
CA LEU A 221 -36.56 26.95 66.99
C LEU A 221 -37.90 26.77 67.72
N VAL A 222 -38.64 25.69 67.44
CA VAL A 222 -39.89 25.35 68.13
C VAL A 222 -39.64 24.99 69.60
N PHE A 223 -38.56 24.28 69.90
CA PHE A 223 -38.17 23.94 71.27
C PHE A 223 -37.80 25.19 72.09
N GLU A 224 -36.97 26.07 71.54
CA GLU A 224 -36.56 27.33 72.19
C GLU A 224 -37.75 28.28 72.42
N PHE A 225 -38.71 28.34 71.47
CA PHE A 225 -39.90 29.19 71.62
C PHE A 225 -40.86 28.69 72.71
N LYS A 226 -40.95 27.37 72.91
CA LYS A 226 -41.82 26.75 73.91
C LYS A 226 -41.25 26.90 75.32
N ASP A 227 -39.93 26.80 75.46
CA ASP A 227 -39.22 27.05 76.73
C ASP A 227 -39.26 28.55 77.12
N PHE A 228 -39.15 29.44 76.12
CA PHE A 228 -39.28 30.89 76.33
C PHE A 228 -40.65 31.30 76.87
N LEU A 229 -41.75 30.80 76.29
CA LEU A 229 -43.11 31.13 76.74
C LEU A 229 -43.45 30.56 78.13
N GLY A 230 -42.89 29.40 78.49
CA GLY A 230 -43.04 28.82 79.84
C GLY A 230 -42.30 29.62 80.92
N ARG A 231 -41.10 30.12 80.61
CA ARG A 231 -40.30 30.94 81.54
C ARG A 231 -40.81 32.38 81.66
N PHE A 232 -41.43 32.91 80.61
CA PHE A 232 -41.96 34.28 80.59
C PHE A 232 -43.12 34.48 81.58
N GLY A 233 -44.03 33.51 81.72
CA GLY A 233 -45.19 33.62 82.62
C GLY A 233 -44.85 33.54 84.12
N ILE A 234 -43.74 32.89 84.48
CA ILE A 234 -43.31 32.69 85.88
C ILE A 234 -42.37 33.83 86.30
N THR A 235 -41.47 34.26 85.43
CA THR A 235 -40.42 35.25 85.76
C THR A 235 -40.96 36.68 85.92
N VAL A 236 -42.04 37.04 85.22
CA VAL A 236 -42.63 38.40 85.30
C VAL A 236 -43.35 38.63 86.64
N ARG A 237 -43.84 37.58 87.31
CA ARG A 237 -44.50 37.69 88.63
C ARG A 237 -43.49 37.94 89.75
N ASP A 238 -42.35 37.26 89.70
CA ASP A 238 -41.32 37.33 90.76
C ASP A 238 -40.39 38.55 90.59
N ALA A 239 -40.23 39.06 89.35
CA ALA A 239 -39.37 40.20 89.06
C ALA A 239 -39.91 41.55 89.59
N VAL A 240 -41.20 41.65 89.91
CA VAL A 240 -41.81 42.87 90.48
C VAL A 240 -41.48 43.03 91.96
N GLU A 241 -41.23 41.93 92.69
CA GLU A 241 -41.09 41.94 94.15
C GLU A 241 -39.64 42.16 94.63
N SER A 242 -38.63 42.01 93.75
CA SER A 242 -37.19 42.01 94.12
C SER A 242 -36.35 43.16 93.51
N SER A 243 -36.98 44.12 92.83
CA SER A 243 -36.33 44.95 91.79
C SER A 243 -35.55 46.22 92.23
N LEU A 244 -34.88 46.32 93.38
CA LEU A 244 -34.06 47.52 93.63
C LEU A 244 -32.57 47.33 93.94
N GLY A 245 -32.08 46.11 94.21
CA GLY A 245 -30.66 45.90 94.57
C GLY A 245 -29.76 45.35 93.45
N ALA A 246 -30.19 44.31 92.74
CA ALA A 246 -29.32 43.52 91.86
C ALA A 246 -29.13 44.06 90.43
N LYS A 247 -30.01 44.96 89.94
CA LYS A 247 -30.01 45.45 88.55
C LYS A 247 -28.76 46.27 88.17
N ILE A 248 -28.05 46.85 89.13
CA ILE A 248 -26.89 47.71 88.83
C ILE A 248 -25.68 46.88 88.40
N GLN A 249 -25.48 45.68 88.96
CA GLN A 249 -24.32 44.84 88.64
C GLN A 249 -24.44 44.19 87.25
N GLU A 250 -25.65 43.77 86.86
CA GLU A 250 -25.93 43.18 85.55
C GLU A 250 -25.74 44.20 84.41
N ILE A 251 -26.09 45.48 84.64
CA ILE A 251 -25.83 46.56 83.67
C ILE A 251 -24.33 46.76 83.46
N VAL A 252 -23.51 46.68 84.52
CA VAL A 252 -22.05 46.82 84.43
C VAL A 252 -21.43 45.66 83.63
N ASP A 253 -21.89 44.43 83.86
CA ASP A 253 -21.38 43.24 83.17
C ASP A 253 -21.80 43.20 81.70
N VAL A 254 -23.04 43.58 81.37
CA VAL A 254 -23.51 43.73 79.98
C VAL A 254 -22.71 44.81 79.25
N ASN A 255 -22.39 45.93 79.91
CA ASN A 255 -21.61 47.01 79.29
C ASN A 255 -20.16 46.58 79.03
N LYS A 256 -19.58 45.73 79.90
CA LYS A 256 -18.26 45.13 79.68
C LYS A 256 -18.25 44.18 78.48
N GLN A 257 -19.25 43.31 78.36
CA GLN A 257 -19.39 42.41 77.21
C GLN A 257 -19.64 43.17 75.90
N ALA A 258 -20.45 44.23 75.93
CA ALA A 258 -20.67 45.10 74.78
C ALA A 258 -19.37 45.77 74.31
N ASN A 259 -18.54 46.22 75.25
CA ASN A 259 -17.24 46.81 74.93
C ASN A 259 -16.23 45.79 74.37
N GLU A 260 -16.20 44.56 74.90
CA GLU A 260 -15.39 43.46 74.34
C GLU A 260 -15.84 43.03 72.95
N LEU A 261 -17.16 43.03 72.71
CA LEU A 261 -17.72 42.78 71.39
C LEU A 261 -17.35 43.89 70.41
N ALA A 262 -17.45 45.16 70.83
CA ALA A 262 -17.04 46.30 70.01
C ALA A 262 -15.54 46.20 69.63
N CYS A 263 -14.65 45.88 70.57
CA CYS A 263 -13.24 45.64 70.28
C CYS A 263 -13.01 44.51 69.27
N ARG A 264 -13.77 43.40 69.38
CA ARG A 264 -13.67 42.30 68.40
C ARG A 264 -14.15 42.70 67.01
N VAL A 265 -15.24 43.46 66.92
CA VAL A 265 -15.75 43.98 65.65
C VAL A 265 -14.75 44.95 65.02
N TYR A 266 -14.18 45.88 65.80
CA TYR A 266 -13.16 46.81 65.31
C TYR A 266 -11.90 46.08 64.80
N ARG A 267 -11.41 45.08 65.53
CA ARG A 267 -10.26 44.28 65.08
C ARG A 267 -10.57 43.45 63.83
N GLY A 268 -11.74 42.80 63.78
CA GLY A 268 -12.17 42.05 62.60
C GLY A 268 -12.34 42.93 61.36
N PHE A 269 -12.81 44.16 61.55
CA PHE A 269 -12.91 45.16 60.49
C PHE A 269 -11.53 45.64 60.01
N GLN A 270 -10.58 45.83 60.93
CA GLN A 270 -9.19 46.18 60.62
C GLN A 270 -8.48 45.06 59.82
N GLU A 271 -8.63 43.80 60.24
CA GLU A 271 -8.06 42.63 59.56
C GLU A 271 -8.68 42.42 58.17
N SER A 272 -10.00 42.58 58.06
CA SER A 272 -10.72 42.50 56.78
C SER A 272 -10.30 43.63 55.82
N SER A 273 -10.09 44.85 56.34
CA SER A 273 -9.60 46.00 55.58
C SER A 273 -8.18 45.77 55.05
N GLY A 274 -7.29 45.19 55.86
CA GLY A 274 -5.94 44.80 55.41
C GLY A 274 -5.95 43.74 54.31
N THR A 275 -6.88 42.77 54.39
CA THR A 275 -7.05 41.72 53.37
C THR A 275 -7.65 42.29 52.08
N PHE A 276 -8.59 43.23 52.19
CA PHE A 276 -9.16 43.94 51.05
C PHE A 276 -8.12 44.80 50.34
N ALA A 277 -7.29 45.54 51.08
CA ALA A 277 -6.20 46.33 50.51
C ALA A 277 -5.21 45.45 49.72
N LYS A 278 -4.85 44.28 50.26
CA LYS A 278 -4.00 43.32 49.56
C LYS A 278 -4.66 42.76 48.29
N SER A 279 -5.97 42.47 48.34
CA SER A 279 -6.72 41.98 47.18
C SER A 279 -6.81 43.02 46.06
N VAL A 280 -6.90 44.31 46.41
CA VAL A 280 -6.86 45.42 45.43
C VAL A 280 -5.48 45.53 44.78
N ASP A 281 -4.40 45.35 45.55
CA ASP A 281 -3.03 45.36 45.03
C ASP A 281 -2.76 44.17 44.08
N ASP A 282 -3.24 42.98 44.44
CA ASP A 282 -3.17 41.78 43.60
C ASP A 282 -3.97 41.97 42.29
N LEU A 283 -5.16 42.57 42.36
CA LEU A 283 -5.98 42.89 41.19
C LEU A 283 -5.28 43.91 40.27
N GLN A 284 -4.66 44.94 40.85
CA GLN A 284 -3.92 45.95 40.11
C GLN A 284 -2.70 45.34 39.41
N THR A 285 -1.99 44.44 40.09
CA THR A 285 -0.87 43.68 39.51
C THR A 285 -1.33 42.84 38.32
N ALA A 286 -2.39 42.05 38.49
CA ALA A 286 -2.95 41.22 37.43
C ALA A 286 -3.41 42.05 36.21
N THR A 287 -4.04 43.20 36.46
CA THR A 287 -4.47 44.14 35.41
C THR A 287 -3.28 44.70 34.64
N THR A 288 -2.20 45.06 35.34
CA THR A 288 -0.98 45.57 34.72
C THR A 288 -0.31 44.51 33.84
N THR A 289 -0.21 43.27 34.34
CA THR A 289 0.32 42.14 33.55
C THR A 289 -0.53 41.87 32.31
N PHE A 290 -1.86 41.94 32.43
CA PHE A 290 -2.76 41.77 31.30
C PHE A 290 -2.54 42.83 30.21
N VAL A 291 -2.45 44.11 30.61
CA VAL A 291 -2.18 45.22 29.67
C VAL A 291 -0.82 45.04 28.97
N GLN A 292 0.23 44.68 29.72
CA GLN A 292 1.55 44.42 29.11
C GLN A 292 1.50 43.27 28.10
N THR A 293 0.80 42.18 28.44
CA THR A 293 0.68 41.02 27.55
C THR A 293 -0.10 41.38 26.28
N ALA A 294 -1.17 42.17 26.41
CA ALA A 294 -1.93 42.65 25.27
C ALA A 294 -1.09 43.55 24.35
N GLN A 295 -0.25 44.43 24.90
CA GLN A 295 0.66 45.27 24.13
C GLN A 295 1.75 44.47 23.41
N ILE A 296 2.31 43.44 24.07
CA ILE A 296 3.27 42.51 23.44
C ILE A 296 2.60 41.78 22.27
N PHE A 297 1.35 41.34 22.44
CA PHE A 297 0.60 40.67 21.39
C PHE A 297 0.27 41.61 20.21
N GLU A 298 -0.17 42.82 20.50
CA GLU A 298 -0.46 43.87 19.50
C GLU A 298 0.81 44.26 18.70
N GLY A 299 1.95 44.38 19.38
CA GLY A 299 3.24 44.65 18.75
C GLY A 299 3.90 43.43 18.09
N SER A 300 3.30 42.24 18.20
CA SER A 300 3.86 41.02 17.64
C SER A 300 3.55 40.88 16.15
N ASN A 301 4.49 40.32 15.39
CA ASN A 301 4.28 39.97 13.99
C ASN A 301 3.47 38.67 13.82
N PHE A 302 2.73 38.24 14.84
CA PHE A 302 2.02 36.97 14.81
C PHE A 302 0.99 36.92 13.68
N ALA A 303 0.17 37.96 13.54
CA ALA A 303 -0.82 38.04 12.47
C ALA A 303 -0.18 38.05 11.07
N GLN A 304 0.89 38.82 10.87
CA GLN A 304 1.68 38.81 9.63
C GLN A 304 2.27 37.42 9.34
N THR A 305 2.84 36.76 10.36
CA THR A 305 3.48 35.45 10.20
C THR A 305 2.46 34.38 9.85
N LEU A 306 1.29 34.40 10.50
CA LEU A 306 0.18 33.51 10.18
C LEU A 306 -0.35 33.75 8.76
N ALA A 307 -0.49 35.00 8.34
CA ALA A 307 -0.92 35.34 6.98
C ALA A 307 0.12 34.91 5.93
N SER A 308 1.41 35.07 6.21
CA SER A 308 2.48 34.61 5.33
C SER A 308 2.50 33.09 5.23
N ALA A 309 2.40 32.38 6.35
CA ALA A 309 2.34 30.92 6.37
C ALA A 309 1.12 30.39 5.59
N ALA A 310 -0.04 31.04 5.71
CA ALA A 310 -1.24 30.70 4.94
C ALA A 310 -1.04 30.93 3.43
N LYS A 311 -0.37 32.02 3.06
CA LYS A 311 0.00 32.30 1.66
C LYS A 311 0.98 31.25 1.12
N ASP A 312 1.99 30.86 1.90
CA ASP A 312 2.94 29.83 1.51
C ASP A 312 2.24 28.47 1.33
N LEU A 313 1.28 28.13 2.19
CA LEU A 313 0.46 26.93 2.06
C LEU A 313 -0.33 26.93 0.74
N TYR A 314 -0.94 28.06 0.37
CA TYR A 314 -1.63 28.21 -0.91
C TYR A 314 -0.69 28.04 -2.12
N VAL A 315 0.52 28.60 -2.05
CA VAL A 315 1.54 28.42 -3.09
C VAL A 315 1.98 26.96 -3.20
N ILE A 316 2.17 26.27 -2.08
CA ILE A 316 2.51 24.83 -2.05
C ILE A 316 1.39 24.02 -2.70
N GLN A 317 0.12 24.31 -2.40
CA GLN A 317 -1.02 23.62 -3.00
C GLN A 317 -1.06 23.78 -4.52
N ASN A 318 -0.82 24.99 -5.04
CA ASN A 318 -0.76 25.22 -6.48
C ASN A 318 0.41 24.49 -7.15
N LYS A 319 1.60 24.48 -6.52
CA LYS A 319 2.76 23.72 -7.02
C LYS A 319 2.48 22.22 -7.03
N PHE A 320 1.82 21.69 -6.00
CA PHE A 320 1.45 20.28 -5.91
C PHE A 320 0.47 19.88 -7.03
N ASN A 321 -0.53 20.70 -7.30
CA ASN A 321 -1.47 20.47 -8.41
C ASN A 321 -0.74 20.44 -9.75
N HIS A 322 0.16 21.40 -10.00
CA HIS A 322 0.96 21.41 -11.23
C HIS A 322 1.91 20.20 -11.34
N SER A 323 2.54 19.77 -10.24
CA SER A 323 3.35 18.54 -10.24
C SER A 323 2.53 17.30 -10.57
N THR A 324 1.26 17.25 -10.14
CA THR A 324 0.33 16.15 -10.48
C THR A 324 -0.02 16.14 -11.96
N GLU A 325 -0.23 17.33 -12.55
CA GLU A 325 -0.47 17.49 -14.00
C GLU A 325 0.73 17.03 -14.84
N VAL A 326 1.94 17.49 -14.49
CA VAL A 326 3.19 17.08 -15.16
C VAL A 326 3.44 15.56 -15.00
N LEU A 327 3.10 14.98 -13.85
CA LEU A 327 3.18 13.54 -13.64
C LEU A 327 2.21 12.79 -14.57
N CYS A 328 0.97 13.28 -14.72
CA CYS A 328 -0.01 12.71 -15.62
C CYS A 328 0.49 12.71 -17.08
N GLU A 329 1.04 13.84 -17.53
CA GLU A 329 1.65 13.98 -18.86
C GLU A 329 2.84 13.02 -19.07
N SER A 330 3.67 12.88 -18.04
CA SER A 330 4.81 11.94 -18.05
C SER A 330 4.33 10.48 -18.17
N VAL A 331 3.28 10.10 -17.44
CA VAL A 331 2.69 8.76 -17.52
C VAL A 331 2.11 8.50 -18.91
N SER A 332 1.43 9.47 -19.52
CA SER A 332 0.90 9.35 -20.89
C SER A 332 2.02 9.21 -21.94
N THR A 333 3.14 9.92 -21.74
CA THR A 333 4.32 9.77 -22.60
C THR A 333 4.93 8.36 -22.48
N ILE A 334 5.01 7.83 -21.26
CA ILE A 334 5.49 6.46 -21.01
C ILE A 334 4.55 5.44 -21.67
N GLU A 335 3.24 5.60 -21.54
CA GLU A 335 2.25 4.73 -22.19
C GLU A 335 2.47 4.69 -23.71
N THR A 336 2.65 5.85 -24.34
CA THR A 336 2.93 5.95 -25.77
C THR A 336 4.23 5.22 -26.15
N ALA A 337 5.30 5.41 -25.39
CA ALA A 337 6.58 4.74 -25.62
C ALA A 337 6.47 3.21 -25.47
N VAL A 338 5.67 2.72 -24.51
CA VAL A 338 5.41 1.29 -24.34
C VAL A 338 4.65 0.72 -25.54
N VAL A 339 3.63 1.42 -26.04
CA VAL A 339 2.89 1.00 -27.25
C VAL A 339 3.82 0.91 -28.47
N GLU A 340 4.70 1.89 -28.64
CA GLU A 340 5.68 1.88 -29.75
C GLU A 340 6.70 0.74 -29.61
N SER A 341 7.14 0.44 -28.38
CA SER A 341 8.01 -0.71 -28.08
C SER A 341 7.34 -2.04 -28.44
N ILE A 342 6.06 -2.22 -28.08
CA ILE A 342 5.28 -3.41 -28.45
C ILE A 342 5.18 -3.54 -29.97
N ASN A 343 4.89 -2.45 -30.67
CA ASN A 343 4.83 -2.45 -32.14
C ASN A 343 6.18 -2.81 -32.77
N THR A 344 7.29 -2.35 -32.19
CA THR A 344 8.64 -2.70 -32.65
C THR A 344 8.95 -4.17 -32.42
N ASN A 345 8.59 -4.72 -31.26
CA ASN A 345 8.73 -6.16 -30.98
C ASN A 345 7.94 -7.01 -31.97
N ASN A 346 6.72 -6.60 -32.34
CA ASN A 346 5.93 -7.31 -33.34
C ASN A 346 6.60 -7.31 -34.72
N LYS A 347 7.21 -6.19 -35.13
CA LYS A 347 8.00 -6.13 -36.37
C LYS A 347 9.25 -7.02 -36.30
N LEU A 348 9.90 -7.10 -35.15
CA LEU A 348 11.07 -7.97 -34.95
C LEU A 348 10.67 -9.45 -35.03
N LEU A 349 9.54 -9.84 -34.46
CA LEU A 349 8.98 -11.19 -34.62
C LEU A 349 8.70 -11.53 -36.08
N ASP A 350 8.18 -10.59 -36.87
CA ASP A 350 7.98 -10.77 -38.32
C ASP A 350 9.31 -10.99 -39.05
N LEU A 351 10.34 -10.21 -38.70
CA LEU A 351 11.70 -10.40 -39.22
C LEU A 351 12.26 -11.79 -38.89
N CYS A 352 12.09 -12.26 -37.64
CA CYS A 352 12.53 -13.59 -37.24
C CYS A 352 11.85 -14.69 -38.08
N ARG A 353 10.53 -14.58 -38.35
CA ARG A 353 9.83 -15.53 -39.23
C ARG A 353 10.38 -15.51 -40.65
N LYS A 354 10.69 -14.32 -41.19
CA LYS A 354 11.29 -14.19 -42.53
C LYS A 354 12.69 -14.82 -42.59
N ILE A 355 13.51 -14.64 -41.55
CA ILE A 355 14.83 -15.29 -41.44
C ILE A 355 14.69 -16.80 -41.39
N ASP A 356 13.71 -17.32 -40.65
CA ASP A 356 13.47 -18.76 -40.57
C ASP A 356 13.07 -19.36 -41.94
N ASN A 357 12.15 -18.70 -42.65
CA ASN A 357 11.79 -19.07 -44.02
C ASN A 357 13.00 -19.04 -44.98
N TYR A 358 13.89 -18.06 -44.82
CA TYR A 358 15.12 -17.96 -45.61
C TYR A 358 16.07 -19.11 -45.30
N ASN A 359 16.28 -19.44 -44.02
CA ASN A 359 17.12 -20.55 -43.62
C ASN A 359 16.61 -21.89 -44.18
N GLN A 360 15.30 -22.11 -44.16
CA GLN A 360 14.69 -23.28 -44.80
C GLN A 360 14.98 -23.34 -46.31
N SER A 361 14.88 -22.20 -47.00
CA SER A 361 15.18 -22.11 -48.44
C SER A 361 16.67 -22.36 -48.74
N ALA A 362 17.57 -21.88 -47.87
CA ALA A 362 18.99 -22.13 -47.98
C ALA A 362 19.33 -23.62 -47.79
N ILE A 363 18.68 -24.30 -46.83
CA ILE A 363 18.82 -25.75 -46.64
C ILE A 363 18.39 -26.51 -47.90
N GLN A 364 17.24 -26.19 -48.48
CA GLN A 364 16.78 -26.82 -49.73
C GLN A 364 17.77 -26.62 -50.88
N THR A 365 18.41 -25.45 -50.95
CA THR A 365 19.43 -25.16 -51.98
C THR A 365 20.70 -26.00 -51.78
N LEU A 366 21.12 -26.21 -50.53
CA LEU A 366 22.24 -27.10 -50.21
C LEU A 366 21.96 -28.55 -50.58
N GLU A 367 20.74 -29.05 -50.28
CA GLU A 367 20.32 -30.39 -50.67
C GLU A 367 20.35 -30.59 -52.19
N LEU A 368 19.88 -29.59 -52.96
CA LEU A 368 19.92 -29.63 -54.41
C LEU A 368 21.36 -29.65 -54.96
N HIS A 369 22.27 -28.86 -54.38
CA HIS A 369 23.69 -28.90 -54.72
C HIS A 369 24.32 -30.26 -54.43
N GLN A 370 23.98 -30.89 -53.31
CA GLN A 370 24.47 -32.22 -52.95
C GLN A 370 23.98 -33.28 -53.95
N ASN A 371 22.70 -33.23 -54.33
CA ASN A 371 22.14 -34.12 -55.36
C ASN A 371 22.82 -33.94 -56.73
N ASN A 372 23.14 -32.70 -57.10
CA ASN A 372 23.87 -32.42 -58.33
C ASN A 372 25.31 -32.94 -58.29
N GLN A 373 26.01 -32.82 -57.16
CA GLN A 373 27.34 -33.40 -56.99
C GLN A 373 27.32 -34.92 -57.10
N GLN A 374 26.32 -35.58 -56.52
CA GLN A 374 26.14 -37.03 -56.66
C GLN A 374 25.91 -37.42 -58.13
N SER A 375 25.01 -36.71 -58.83
CA SER A 375 24.77 -36.94 -60.26
C SER A 375 26.06 -36.80 -61.09
N LEU A 376 26.90 -35.79 -60.81
CA LEU A 376 28.19 -35.62 -61.50
C LEU A 376 29.18 -36.75 -61.18
N SER A 377 29.21 -37.23 -59.93
CA SER A 377 30.02 -38.37 -59.54
C SER A 377 29.66 -39.66 -60.28
N GLU A 378 28.40 -39.81 -60.72
CA GLU A 378 27.95 -40.95 -61.53
C GLU A 378 28.28 -40.78 -63.02
N ILE A 379 28.33 -39.53 -63.53
CA ILE A 379 28.64 -39.23 -64.94
C ILE A 379 30.14 -39.32 -65.25
N ILE A 380 31.01 -38.88 -64.34
CA ILE A 380 32.47 -38.90 -64.55
C ILE A 380 33.01 -40.30 -64.95
N PRO A 381 32.64 -41.39 -64.26
CA PRO A 381 33.04 -42.75 -64.67
C PRO A 381 32.55 -43.14 -66.06
N GLN A 382 31.33 -42.74 -66.43
CA GLN A 382 30.76 -43.03 -67.76
C GLN A 382 31.55 -42.33 -68.88
N LEU A 383 32.03 -41.10 -68.63
CA LEU A 383 32.92 -40.37 -69.55
C LEU A 383 34.29 -41.06 -69.68
N TYR A 384 34.87 -41.53 -68.57
CA TYR A 384 36.12 -42.29 -68.59
C TYR A 384 35.99 -43.60 -69.37
N GLU A 385 34.91 -44.36 -69.16
CA GLU A 385 34.62 -45.57 -69.91
C GLU A 385 34.43 -45.28 -71.41
N GLY A 386 33.80 -44.15 -71.75
CA GLY A 386 33.69 -43.66 -73.11
C GLY A 386 35.05 -43.35 -73.74
N GLY A 387 35.94 -42.69 -73.01
CA GLY A 387 37.32 -42.42 -73.45
C GLY A 387 38.12 -43.69 -73.71
N ALA A 388 37.98 -44.70 -72.86
CA ALA A 388 38.62 -46.01 -73.05
C ALA A 388 38.12 -46.71 -74.32
N LYS A 389 36.82 -46.65 -74.62
CA LYS A 389 36.26 -47.21 -75.87
C LYS A 389 36.77 -46.47 -77.11
N LEU A 390 36.97 -45.16 -77.02
CA LEU A 390 37.52 -44.35 -78.09
C LEU A 390 39.01 -44.68 -78.34
N GLN A 391 39.77 -44.91 -77.27
CA GLN A 391 41.14 -45.40 -77.36
C GLN A 391 41.21 -46.77 -78.06
N SER A 392 40.32 -47.71 -77.72
CA SER A 392 40.22 -48.99 -78.42
C SER A 392 39.86 -48.82 -79.91
N ALA A 393 39.01 -47.85 -80.26
CA ALA A 393 38.71 -47.56 -81.67
C ALA A 393 39.93 -46.98 -82.42
N ILE A 394 40.74 -46.16 -81.75
CA ILE A 394 42.01 -45.65 -82.30
C ILE A 394 43.01 -46.79 -82.49
N GLU A 395 43.13 -47.73 -81.55
CA GLU A 395 43.97 -48.93 -81.71
C GLU A 395 43.53 -49.79 -82.91
N VAL A 396 42.22 -49.97 -83.10
CA VAL A 396 41.69 -50.67 -84.29
C VAL A 396 42.05 -49.93 -85.58
N LEU A 397 41.95 -48.60 -85.61
CA LEU A 397 42.38 -47.78 -86.75
C LEU A 397 43.89 -47.91 -87.03
N ASP A 398 44.72 -48.00 -85.99
CA ASP A 398 46.17 -48.17 -86.13
C ASP A 398 46.53 -49.58 -86.66
N ILE A 399 45.82 -50.62 -86.20
CA ILE A 399 45.91 -51.98 -86.74
C ILE A 399 45.52 -52.02 -88.22
N LEU A 400 44.44 -51.33 -88.60
CA LEU A 400 44.01 -51.20 -90.00
C LEU A 400 45.06 -50.46 -90.85
N GLN A 401 45.69 -49.42 -90.31
CA GLN A 401 46.75 -48.68 -90.97
C GLN A 401 48.00 -49.55 -91.18
N GLN A 402 48.40 -50.37 -90.19
CA GLN A 402 49.49 -51.34 -90.33
C GLN A 402 49.17 -52.44 -91.36
N LYS A 403 47.94 -52.97 -91.39
CA LYS A 403 47.54 -54.01 -92.37
C LYS A 403 47.47 -53.50 -93.81
N ASN A 404 47.36 -52.20 -94.03
CA ASN A 404 47.37 -51.60 -95.38
C ASN A 404 48.77 -51.54 -96.02
N LEU A 405 49.82 -51.92 -95.30
CA LEU A 405 51.19 -51.99 -95.83
C LEU A 405 51.51 -53.30 -96.58
N ASP A 406 50.67 -54.35 -96.53
CA ASP A 406 50.90 -55.59 -97.27
C ASP A 406 49.64 -56.14 -97.98
N LYS A 407 49.66 -56.03 -99.32
CA LYS A 407 48.92 -56.74 -100.39
C LYS A 407 47.47 -57.25 -100.19
N ALA A 408 46.59 -56.62 -100.97
CA ALA A 408 45.52 -57.13 -101.87
C ALA A 408 44.42 -58.12 -101.39
N ASP A 409 44.58 -58.92 -100.35
CA ASP A 409 43.47 -59.71 -99.73
C ASP A 409 42.69 -58.90 -98.67
N SER A 410 43.05 -57.62 -98.49
CA SER A 410 42.58 -56.75 -97.42
C SER A 410 41.20 -56.11 -97.66
N PHE A 411 40.72 -56.01 -98.91
CA PHE A 411 39.57 -55.15 -99.22
C PHE A 411 38.22 -55.63 -98.63
N GLU A 412 37.90 -56.92 -98.69
CA GLU A 412 36.61 -57.43 -98.19
C GLU A 412 36.54 -57.45 -96.65
N ARG A 413 37.69 -57.68 -96.00
CA ARG A 413 37.80 -57.65 -94.54
C ARG A 413 37.83 -56.22 -93.99
N VAL A 414 38.48 -55.30 -94.72
CA VAL A 414 38.46 -53.85 -94.44
C VAL A 414 37.03 -53.30 -94.55
N GLU A 415 36.22 -53.76 -95.51
CA GLU A 415 34.81 -53.33 -95.62
C GLU A 415 33.98 -53.74 -94.39
N ILE A 416 34.10 -54.99 -93.92
CA ILE A 416 33.39 -55.48 -92.72
C ILE A 416 33.85 -54.73 -91.47
N GLU A 417 35.15 -54.53 -91.30
CA GLU A 417 35.72 -53.80 -90.16
C GLU A 417 35.34 -52.31 -90.20
N LEU A 418 35.34 -51.65 -91.36
CA LEU A 418 34.88 -50.27 -91.53
C LEU A 418 33.39 -50.13 -91.25
N LYS A 419 32.56 -51.10 -91.64
CA LYS A 419 31.12 -51.10 -91.34
C LYS A 419 30.86 -51.26 -89.84
N THR A 420 31.62 -52.14 -89.19
CA THR A 420 31.55 -52.33 -87.72
C THR A 420 32.03 -51.08 -86.98
N LEU A 421 33.09 -50.43 -87.46
CA LEU A 421 33.56 -49.15 -86.95
C LEU A 421 32.51 -48.04 -87.13
N ALA A 422 31.89 -47.96 -88.31
CA ALA A 422 30.84 -47.00 -88.60
C ALA A 422 29.61 -47.20 -87.69
N ASP A 423 29.17 -48.44 -87.49
CA ASP A 423 28.05 -48.75 -86.59
C ASP A 423 28.39 -48.41 -85.12
N THR A 424 29.62 -48.68 -84.70
CA THR A 424 30.10 -48.36 -83.34
C THR A 424 30.20 -46.85 -83.13
N LEU A 425 30.74 -46.11 -84.09
CA LEU A 425 30.82 -44.64 -84.06
C LEU A 425 29.42 -43.99 -84.12
N ASN A 426 28.49 -44.56 -84.89
CA ASN A 426 27.13 -44.04 -84.99
C ASN A 426 26.34 -44.25 -83.69
N LYS A 427 26.49 -45.44 -83.07
CA LYS A 427 25.90 -45.73 -81.75
C LYS A 427 26.51 -44.87 -80.65
N TYR A 428 27.82 -44.61 -80.71
CA TYR A 428 28.51 -43.66 -79.84
C TYR A 428 27.96 -42.23 -80.00
N ASN A 429 27.84 -41.73 -81.24
CA ASN A 429 27.31 -40.40 -81.51
C ASN A 429 25.88 -40.23 -80.98
N GLN A 430 25.04 -41.26 -81.05
CA GLN A 430 23.69 -41.21 -80.47
C GLN A 430 23.72 -41.14 -78.94
N VAL A 431 24.53 -41.96 -78.27
CA VAL A 431 24.61 -41.96 -76.79
C VAL A 431 25.17 -40.64 -76.27
N VAL A 432 26.24 -40.13 -76.89
CA VAL A 432 26.84 -38.84 -76.54
C VAL A 432 25.90 -37.68 -76.83
N ALA A 433 25.19 -37.68 -77.97
CA ALA A 433 24.22 -36.63 -78.29
C ALA A 433 23.05 -36.60 -77.28
N VAL A 434 22.53 -37.75 -76.86
CA VAL A 434 21.46 -37.84 -75.85
C VAL A 434 21.98 -37.42 -74.47
N GLY A 435 23.18 -37.85 -74.09
CA GLY A 435 23.81 -37.47 -72.82
C GLY A 435 24.11 -35.97 -72.72
N LEU A 436 24.69 -35.38 -73.77
CA LEU A 436 24.96 -33.94 -73.84
C LEU A 436 23.67 -33.12 -73.86
N LYS A 437 22.63 -33.58 -74.56
CA LYS A 437 21.32 -32.91 -74.56
C LYS A 437 20.70 -32.92 -73.18
N ASN A 438 20.65 -34.07 -72.51
CA ASN A 438 20.11 -34.17 -71.16
C ASN A 438 20.90 -33.34 -70.14
N LEU A 439 22.24 -33.30 -70.28
CA LEU A 439 23.09 -32.44 -69.45
C LEU A 439 22.79 -30.97 -69.70
N SER A 440 22.68 -30.56 -70.98
CA SER A 440 22.36 -29.18 -71.37
C SER A 440 20.99 -28.76 -70.85
N ASP A 441 19.96 -29.60 -71.02
CA ASP A 441 18.61 -29.32 -70.54
C ASP A 441 18.56 -29.18 -69.00
N ARG A 442 19.31 -30.03 -68.28
CA ARG A 442 19.43 -29.94 -66.81
C ARG A 442 20.23 -28.72 -66.35
N LEU A 443 21.30 -28.36 -67.07
CA LEU A 443 22.11 -27.17 -66.77
C LEU A 443 21.31 -25.88 -67.00
N ILE A 444 20.61 -25.78 -68.12
CA ILE A 444 19.77 -24.63 -68.45
C ILE A 444 18.64 -24.49 -67.42
N ALA A 445 17.91 -25.56 -67.12
CA ALA A 445 16.84 -25.52 -66.13
C ALA A 445 17.35 -25.16 -64.72
N GLY A 446 18.53 -25.68 -64.33
CA GLY A 446 19.15 -25.36 -63.05
C GLY A 446 19.63 -23.91 -62.97
N LEU A 447 20.29 -23.40 -64.02
CA LEU A 447 20.78 -22.02 -64.08
C LEU A 447 19.63 -21.01 -64.15
N ASP A 448 18.56 -21.29 -64.90
CA ASP A 448 17.39 -20.40 -64.99
C ASP A 448 16.64 -20.33 -63.65
N ALA A 449 16.42 -21.48 -63.00
CA ALA A 449 15.78 -21.52 -61.69
C ALA A 449 16.62 -20.81 -60.62
N GLN A 450 17.95 -21.00 -60.65
CA GLN A 450 18.85 -20.38 -59.68
C GLN A 450 19.01 -18.88 -59.91
N SER A 451 19.13 -18.44 -61.17
CA SER A 451 19.25 -17.02 -61.51
C SER A 451 17.98 -16.25 -61.17
N SER A 452 16.80 -16.79 -61.50
CA SER A 452 15.52 -16.16 -61.20
C SER A 452 15.28 -16.04 -59.69
N ASN A 453 15.58 -17.10 -58.93
CA ASN A 453 15.42 -17.10 -57.47
C ASN A 453 16.43 -16.17 -56.78
N GLN A 454 17.70 -16.16 -57.22
CA GLN A 454 18.70 -15.23 -56.70
C GLN A 454 18.35 -13.76 -57.00
N GLN A 455 17.79 -13.46 -58.17
CA GLN A 455 17.39 -12.10 -58.52
C GLN A 455 16.20 -11.62 -57.67
N GLN A 456 15.18 -12.46 -57.45
CA GLN A 456 14.07 -12.13 -56.55
C GLN A 456 14.53 -11.96 -55.09
N GLN A 457 15.39 -12.84 -54.60
CA GLN A 457 15.89 -12.75 -53.23
C GLN A 457 16.76 -11.51 -52.99
N MET A 458 17.63 -11.16 -53.95
CA MET A 458 18.46 -9.96 -53.86
C MET A 458 17.59 -8.69 -53.82
N GLN A 459 16.49 -8.67 -54.58
CA GLN A 459 15.56 -7.54 -54.58
C GLN A 459 14.83 -7.39 -53.23
N ILE A 460 14.39 -8.49 -52.62
CA ILE A 460 13.77 -8.50 -51.29
C ILE A 460 14.76 -8.05 -50.21
N ILE A 461 16.04 -8.47 -50.30
CA ILE A 461 17.08 -8.04 -49.36
C ILE A 461 17.35 -6.53 -49.50
N VAL A 462 17.45 -6.02 -50.73
CA VAL A 462 17.67 -4.59 -50.99
C VAL A 462 16.50 -3.76 -50.46
N GLU A 463 15.24 -4.16 -50.69
CA GLU A 463 14.07 -3.46 -50.15
C GLU A 463 14.07 -3.46 -48.62
N ASN A 464 14.35 -4.60 -47.98
CA ASN A 464 14.37 -4.71 -46.52
C ASN A 464 15.53 -3.90 -45.89
N LEU A 465 16.72 -3.94 -46.47
CA LEU A 465 17.85 -3.13 -46.03
C LEU A 465 17.57 -1.64 -46.20
N THR A 466 16.90 -1.23 -47.28
CA THR A 466 16.51 0.16 -47.51
C THR A 466 15.49 0.62 -46.46
N HIS A 467 14.49 -0.21 -46.15
CA HIS A 467 13.50 0.09 -45.12
C HIS A 467 14.12 0.15 -43.71
N CYS A 468 15.02 -0.78 -43.38
CA CYS A 468 15.73 -0.80 -42.10
C CYS A 468 16.63 0.44 -41.94
N THR A 469 17.35 0.83 -43.00
CA THR A 469 18.21 2.03 -43.00
C THR A 469 17.38 3.30 -42.78
N LYS A 470 16.21 3.40 -43.42
CA LYS A 470 15.28 4.51 -43.21
C LYS A 470 14.78 4.57 -41.76
N HIS A 471 14.34 3.45 -41.21
CA HIS A 471 13.85 3.38 -39.83
C HIS A 471 14.93 3.70 -38.79
N LEU A 472 16.17 3.27 -39.03
CA LEU A 472 17.31 3.59 -38.16
C LEU A 472 17.62 5.10 -38.19
N SER A 473 17.51 5.72 -39.36
CA SER A 473 17.64 7.17 -39.54
C SER A 473 16.55 7.93 -38.79
N ASP A 474 15.29 7.49 -38.88
CA ASP A 474 14.16 8.11 -38.20
C ASP A 474 14.29 7.98 -36.67
N THR A 475 14.68 6.79 -36.19
CA THR A 475 14.94 6.53 -34.76
C THR A 475 16.08 7.39 -34.23
N LYS A 476 17.16 7.57 -35.02
CA LYS A 476 18.27 8.46 -34.67
C LYS A 476 17.81 9.92 -34.54
N HIS A 477 16.88 10.36 -35.40
CA HIS A 477 16.35 11.72 -35.34
C HIS A 477 15.50 11.95 -34.08
N GLU A 478 14.61 11.01 -33.74
CA GLU A 478 13.79 11.10 -32.53
C GLU A 478 14.62 10.98 -31.25
N SER A 479 15.64 10.12 -31.23
CA SER A 479 16.57 10.04 -30.10
C SER A 479 17.35 11.36 -29.90
N TYR A 480 17.80 12.01 -30.98
CA TYR A 480 18.44 13.33 -30.91
C TYR A 480 17.48 14.40 -30.37
N ARG A 481 16.22 14.37 -30.80
CA ARG A 481 15.17 15.29 -30.34
C ARG A 481 14.85 15.11 -28.86
N LEU A 482 14.74 13.87 -28.39
CA LEU A 482 14.56 13.53 -26.98
C LEU A 482 15.73 14.05 -26.14
N ASN A 483 16.96 13.82 -26.60
CA ASN A 483 18.16 14.26 -25.89
C ASN A 483 18.20 15.79 -25.75
N LYS A 484 17.83 16.52 -26.81
CA LYS A 484 17.76 17.98 -26.79
C LYS A 484 16.65 18.52 -25.87
N LEU A 485 15.53 17.80 -25.74
CA LEU A 485 14.46 18.14 -24.80
C LEU A 485 14.89 17.91 -23.35
N LEU A 486 15.61 16.81 -23.08
CA LEU A 486 16.18 16.51 -21.77
C LEU A 486 17.24 17.54 -21.37
N GLU A 487 18.14 17.92 -22.27
CA GLU A 487 19.11 19.00 -22.01
C GLU A 487 18.41 20.33 -21.69
N LYS A 488 17.36 20.70 -22.45
CA LYS A 488 16.57 21.90 -22.16
C LYS A 488 15.91 21.85 -20.79
N GLN A 489 15.32 20.73 -20.39
CA GLN A 489 14.75 20.59 -19.05
C GLN A 489 15.81 20.68 -17.96
N LEU A 490 16.98 20.05 -18.17
CA LEU A 490 18.08 20.08 -17.21
C LEU A 490 18.65 21.49 -17.02
N ILE A 491 18.71 22.29 -18.09
CA ILE A 491 19.11 23.70 -18.05
C ILE A 491 18.05 24.52 -17.30
N VAL A 492 16.76 24.36 -17.61
CA VAL A 492 15.66 25.07 -16.93
C VAL A 492 15.65 24.76 -15.42
N ASP A 493 15.92 23.52 -15.03
CA ASP A 493 15.93 23.10 -13.63
C ASP A 493 17.15 23.65 -12.87
N LYS A 494 18.32 23.75 -13.53
CA LYS A 494 19.49 24.46 -13.00
C LYS A 494 19.25 25.97 -12.85
N SER A 495 18.61 26.61 -13.83
CA SER A 495 18.26 28.04 -13.77
C SER A 495 17.26 28.35 -12.67
N ARG A 496 16.27 27.46 -12.43
CA ARG A 496 15.31 27.59 -11.31
C ARG A 496 15.99 27.44 -9.95
N LYS A 497 16.96 26.52 -9.80
CA LYS A 497 17.75 26.38 -8.57
C LYS A 497 18.66 27.57 -8.28
N GLN A 498 19.21 28.24 -9.31
CA GLN A 498 20.00 29.46 -9.10
C GLN A 498 19.15 30.67 -8.73
N HIS A 499 17.90 30.75 -9.18
CA HIS A 499 16.98 31.83 -8.80
C HIS A 499 16.29 31.64 -7.44
N SER A 500 16.33 30.46 -6.83
CA SER A 500 15.84 30.24 -5.46
C SER A 500 16.91 30.42 -4.37
N LEU A 501 18.12 30.84 -4.75
CA LEU A 501 19.28 31.06 -3.87
C LEU A 501 19.75 32.53 -3.86
N ARG A 502 18.96 33.43 -4.44
CA ARG A 502 18.99 34.88 -4.23
C ARG A 502 17.64 35.31 -3.71
#